data_AF-A0A976FNB4-F1
#
_entry.id   AF-A0A976FNB4-F1
#
_cell.length_a   1.000
_cell.length_b   1.000
_cell.length_c   1.000
_cell.angle_alpha   90.00
_cell.angle_beta   90.00
_cell.angle_gamma   90.00
#
_symmetry.space_group_name_H-M   'P 1'
#
loop_
_entity.id
_entity.type
_entity.pdbx_description
1 polymer ?
#
loop_
_entity_poly.entity_id
_entity_poly.type
_entity_poly.pdbx_seq_one_letter_code
_entity_poly.pdbx_strand_id
1 'polypeptide(L)'
;MERTPSLTEQMRAATRNIHHVSDNLVNLKLLVALTDKQLYGRALMLFYYVYVQLESTIEAYKDYEAFTGLNELLGTIARADSIAMDLQFYLGEDWSNKYQPTKAVRDYINLNLGTVLLYSRHLKKLEEKNPILVLPYCFHMYMAMLAGGTMIKKLVKKSFAPPEGKGLNCFVFDVKSTKALRDTMKANIDALDYDEEIKKLIVAESVHCFKMNNQHAIIDHQDGNVPKDFVQLTDSNARRGCCSASMLQRISQQDDMTLT
;
A
#
# COMPACT_ATOMS: atom_id res chain seq x y z
N MET A 1 34.69 -19.66 -5.17
CA MET A 1 33.34 -20.05 -4.71
C MET A 1 32.35 -19.05 -5.24
N GLU A 2 31.18 -19.49 -5.69
CA GLU A 2 30.09 -18.59 -6.05
C GLU A 2 29.39 -18.10 -4.78
N ARG A 3 28.96 -16.83 -4.75
CA ARG A 3 28.31 -16.24 -3.57
C ARG A 3 26.82 -16.57 -3.60
N THR A 4 26.33 -17.33 -2.63
CA THR A 4 24.90 -17.54 -2.40
C THR A 4 24.21 -16.17 -2.25
N PRO A 5 23.14 -15.87 -3.02
CA PRO A 5 22.42 -14.61 -2.89
C PRO A 5 21.62 -14.56 -1.59
N SER A 6 21.69 -13.42 -0.90
CA SER A 6 20.88 -13.13 0.29
C SER A 6 19.38 -13.09 -0.03
N LEU A 7 18.51 -13.18 0.98
CA LEU A 7 17.07 -13.24 0.78
C LEU A 7 16.55 -11.99 0.06
N THR A 8 17.00 -10.78 0.43
CA THR A 8 16.58 -9.55 -0.26
C THR A 8 17.14 -9.45 -1.69
N GLU A 9 18.28 -10.09 -1.99
CA GLU A 9 18.77 -10.24 -3.37
C GLU A 9 17.90 -11.21 -4.19
N GLN A 10 17.47 -12.34 -3.61
CA GLN A 10 16.55 -13.30 -4.24
C GLN A 10 15.18 -12.66 -4.52
N MET A 11 14.61 -11.97 -3.52
CA MET A 11 13.35 -11.24 -3.65
C MET A 11 13.42 -10.20 -4.78
N ARG A 12 14.50 -9.41 -4.84
CA ARG A 12 14.73 -8.39 -5.89
C ARG A 12 15.05 -8.99 -7.26
N ALA A 13 15.61 -10.20 -7.33
CA ALA A 13 15.79 -10.91 -8.59
C ALA A 13 14.44 -11.36 -9.16
N ALA A 14 13.60 -11.98 -8.32
CA ALA A 14 12.26 -12.46 -8.71
C ALA A 14 11.29 -11.33 -9.09
N THR A 15 11.31 -10.19 -8.37
CA THR A 15 10.39 -9.07 -8.68
C THR A 15 10.84 -8.20 -9.85
N ARG A 16 12.07 -8.32 -10.35
CA ARG A 16 12.66 -7.42 -11.38
C ARG A 16 11.73 -7.11 -12.56
N ASN A 17 11.13 -8.13 -13.17
CA ASN A 17 10.32 -7.97 -14.37
C ASN A 17 8.96 -7.30 -14.07
N ILE A 18 8.34 -7.64 -12.93
CA ILE A 18 7.06 -7.06 -12.52
C ILE A 18 7.23 -5.68 -11.88
N HIS A 19 8.41 -5.37 -11.32
CA HIS A 19 8.77 -4.02 -10.88
C HIS A 19 8.73 -3.04 -12.06
N HIS A 20 9.32 -3.39 -13.21
CA HIS A 20 9.26 -2.55 -14.41
C HIS A 20 7.82 -2.33 -14.91
N VAL A 21 6.93 -3.32 -14.79
CA VAL A 21 5.49 -3.12 -15.07
C VAL A 21 4.87 -2.14 -14.07
N SER A 22 5.23 -2.26 -12.79
CA SER A 22 4.73 -1.41 -11.71
C SER A 22 5.18 0.05 -11.85
N ASP A 23 6.45 0.29 -12.20
CA ASP A 23 6.96 1.66 -12.45
C ASP A 23 6.15 2.37 -13.53
N ASN A 24 5.86 1.67 -14.64
CA ASN A 24 5.07 2.22 -15.74
C ASN A 24 3.60 2.48 -15.33
N LEU A 25 2.99 1.56 -14.58
CA LEU A 25 1.63 1.75 -14.05
C LEU A 25 1.56 2.89 -13.01
N VAL A 26 2.55 3.01 -12.13
CA VAL A 26 2.67 4.10 -11.13
C VAL A 26 2.87 5.45 -11.82
N ASN A 27 3.71 5.52 -12.86
CA ASN A 27 3.89 6.75 -13.63
C ASN A 27 2.59 7.17 -14.35
N LEU A 28 1.89 6.23 -15.01
CA LEU A 28 0.61 6.51 -15.68
C LEU A 28 -0.47 6.95 -14.68
N LYS A 29 -0.58 6.27 -13.53
CA LYS A 29 -1.43 6.71 -12.41
C LYS A 29 -1.13 8.14 -11.98
N LEU A 30 0.15 8.48 -11.81
CA LEU A 30 0.55 9.78 -11.27
C LEU A 30 0.20 10.91 -12.24
N LEU A 31 0.24 10.68 -13.56
CA LEU A 31 -0.28 11.64 -14.54
C LEU A 31 -1.77 11.94 -14.31
N VAL A 32 -2.59 10.90 -14.08
CA VAL A 32 -4.04 11.04 -13.81
C VAL A 32 -4.28 11.65 -12.44
N ALA A 33 -3.71 11.07 -11.39
CA ALA A 33 -3.94 11.47 -10.00
C ALA A 33 -3.46 12.89 -9.68
N LEU A 34 -2.43 13.40 -10.39
CA LEU A 34 -1.93 14.77 -10.20
C LEU A 34 -2.73 15.84 -10.98
N THR A 35 -3.84 15.47 -11.64
CA THR A 35 -4.78 16.45 -12.23
C THR A 35 -5.67 17.13 -11.18
N ASP A 36 -5.99 16.44 -10.08
CA ASP A 36 -6.87 16.94 -9.01
C ASP A 36 -6.37 16.53 -7.62
N LYS A 37 -6.53 17.45 -6.66
CA LYS A 37 -6.13 17.24 -5.26
C LYS A 37 -6.95 16.16 -4.56
N GLN A 38 -8.25 16.04 -4.84
CA GLN A 38 -9.07 14.97 -4.26
C GLN A 38 -8.82 13.60 -4.92
N LEU A 39 -8.48 13.56 -6.22
CA LEU A 39 -8.08 12.33 -6.90
C LEU A 39 -6.73 11.82 -6.40
N TYR A 40 -5.76 12.72 -6.16
CA TYR A 40 -4.52 12.37 -5.47
C TYR A 40 -4.78 11.86 -4.04
N GLY A 41 -5.59 12.57 -3.25
CA GLY A 41 -5.96 12.13 -1.90
C GLY A 41 -6.65 10.75 -1.89
N ARG A 42 -7.58 10.49 -2.81
CA ARG A 42 -8.21 9.17 -3.00
C ARG A 42 -7.20 8.08 -3.33
N ALA A 43 -6.22 8.36 -4.20
CA ALA A 43 -5.16 7.40 -4.53
C ALA A 43 -4.22 7.15 -3.33
N LEU A 44 -3.86 8.19 -2.58
CA LEU A 44 -3.03 8.11 -1.39
C LEU A 44 -3.71 7.32 -0.25
N MET A 45 -5.03 7.39 -0.13
CA MET A 45 -5.81 6.66 0.87
C MET A 45 -5.71 5.13 0.73
N LEU A 46 -5.49 4.62 -0.48
CA LEU A 46 -5.26 3.18 -0.70
C LEU A 46 -3.99 2.72 0.00
N PHE A 47 -2.96 3.57 0.03
CA PHE A 47 -1.71 3.31 0.75
C PHE A 47 -1.88 3.45 2.27
N TYR A 48 -2.68 4.41 2.76
CA TYR A 48 -2.95 4.57 4.20
C TYR A 48 -3.38 3.26 4.86
N TYR A 49 -4.42 2.60 4.34
CA TYR A 49 -4.93 1.36 4.93
C TYR A 49 -3.92 0.19 4.84
N VAL A 50 -3.06 0.17 3.82
CA VAL A 50 -1.98 -0.81 3.72
C VAL A 50 -0.89 -0.54 4.77
N TYR A 51 -0.47 0.71 4.94
CA TYR A 51 0.52 1.08 5.95
C TYR A 51 0.01 0.86 7.38
N VAL A 52 -1.25 1.21 7.68
CA VAL A 52 -1.90 0.89 8.96
C VAL A 52 -1.87 -0.61 9.26
N GLN A 53 -2.19 -1.48 8.29
CA GLN A 53 -2.13 -2.92 8.48
C GLN A 53 -0.68 -3.39 8.71
N LEU A 54 0.27 -3.01 7.85
CA LEU A 54 1.67 -3.45 7.97
C LEU A 54 2.34 -2.96 9.27
N GLU A 55 2.07 -1.73 9.70
CA GLU A 55 2.57 -1.17 10.96
C GLU A 55 1.95 -1.90 12.15
N SER A 56 0.66 -2.22 12.09
CA SER A 56 -0.01 -3.08 13.10
C SER A 56 0.59 -4.48 13.14
N THR A 57 0.91 -5.09 11.98
CA THR A 57 1.54 -6.43 11.92
C THR A 57 2.93 -6.41 12.55
N ILE A 58 3.77 -5.39 12.26
CA ILE A 58 5.13 -5.30 12.82
C ILE A 58 5.10 -5.15 14.34
N GLU A 59 4.22 -4.30 14.90
CA GLU A 59 4.06 -4.13 16.34
C GLU A 59 3.47 -5.39 17.01
N ALA A 60 2.46 -6.03 16.40
CA ALA A 60 1.82 -7.23 16.93
C ALA A 60 2.74 -8.46 16.96
N TYR A 61 3.71 -8.53 16.05
CA TYR A 61 4.69 -9.62 15.96
C TYR A 61 6.12 -9.18 16.32
N LYS A 62 6.33 -8.06 17.02
CA LYS A 62 7.66 -7.51 17.35
C LYS A 62 8.62 -8.47 18.05
N ASP A 63 8.09 -9.40 18.85
CA ASP A 63 8.85 -10.43 19.58
C ASP A 63 9.11 -11.69 18.73
N TYR A 64 8.60 -11.73 17.48
CA TYR A 64 8.95 -12.72 16.47
C TYR A 64 10.16 -12.21 15.67
N GLU A 65 11.20 -13.04 15.60
CA GLU A 65 12.54 -12.67 15.11
C GLU A 65 12.54 -11.91 13.77
N ALA A 66 11.70 -12.33 12.82
CA ALA A 66 11.57 -11.69 11.51
C ALA A 66 11.00 -10.26 11.50
N PHE A 67 10.40 -9.82 12.62
CA PHE A 67 9.83 -8.48 12.77
C PHE A 67 10.54 -7.63 13.81
N THR A 68 11.33 -8.20 14.73
CA THR A 68 12.07 -7.44 15.75
C THR A 68 12.92 -6.33 15.12
N GLY A 69 13.74 -6.67 14.13
CA GLY A 69 14.57 -5.72 13.38
C GLY A 69 13.79 -4.78 12.44
N LEU A 70 12.47 -4.95 12.27
CA LEU A 70 11.58 -3.96 11.65
C LEU A 70 10.89 -3.08 12.69
N ASN A 71 10.57 -3.63 13.86
CA ASN A 71 9.97 -2.93 15.00
C ASN A 71 10.92 -1.84 15.55
N GLU A 72 12.21 -2.17 15.68
CA GLU A 72 13.27 -1.19 15.99
C GLU A 72 13.32 -0.02 15.00
N LEU A 73 12.93 -0.25 13.74
CA LEU A 73 12.91 0.77 12.70
C LEU A 73 11.58 1.54 12.63
N LEU A 74 10.47 1.08 13.27
CA LEU A 74 9.15 1.68 13.13
C LEU A 74 9.13 3.18 13.44
N GLY A 75 9.77 3.61 14.54
CA GLY A 75 9.87 5.03 14.91
C GLY A 75 10.55 5.93 13.86
N THR A 76 11.19 5.34 12.85
CA THR A 76 11.72 6.02 11.67
C THR A 76 10.90 5.74 10.41
N ILE A 77 10.51 4.48 10.16
CA ILE A 77 9.90 4.08 8.88
C ILE A 77 8.38 4.30 8.82
N ALA A 78 7.64 4.15 9.93
CA ALA A 78 6.18 4.16 9.99
C ALA A 78 5.57 5.38 9.27
N ARG A 79 4.63 5.14 8.35
CA ARG A 79 4.06 6.16 7.45
C ARG A 79 2.58 6.44 7.69
N ALA A 80 1.82 5.59 8.39
CA ALA A 80 0.35 5.73 8.50
C ALA A 80 -0.08 7.15 8.92
N ASP A 81 0.47 7.68 10.02
CA ASP A 81 0.16 9.02 10.53
C ASP A 81 0.56 10.13 9.54
N SER A 82 1.74 10.01 8.92
CA SER A 82 2.20 10.97 7.92
C SER A 82 1.33 10.97 6.66
N ILE A 83 0.76 9.81 6.31
CA ILE A 83 -0.24 9.70 5.25
C ILE A 83 -1.57 10.32 5.71
N ALA A 84 -2.02 10.08 6.95
CA ALA A 84 -3.24 10.68 7.51
C ALA A 84 -3.20 12.22 7.51
N MET A 85 -2.05 12.82 7.85
CA MET A 85 -1.82 14.28 7.76
C MET A 85 -1.96 14.80 6.33
N ASP A 86 -1.44 14.06 5.35
CA ASP A 86 -1.57 14.42 3.94
C ASP A 86 -3.02 14.21 3.44
N LEU A 87 -3.74 13.19 3.92
CA LEU A 87 -5.16 12.98 3.61
C LEU A 87 -6.03 14.12 4.17
N GLN A 88 -5.80 14.57 5.41
CA GLN A 88 -6.47 15.75 5.97
C GLN A 88 -6.25 16.99 5.08
N PHE A 89 -5.04 17.17 4.55
CA PHE A 89 -4.73 18.28 3.65
C PHE A 89 -5.39 18.17 2.26
N TYR A 90 -5.50 16.96 1.69
CA TYR A 90 -6.04 16.75 0.34
C TYR A 90 -7.55 16.50 0.27
N LEU A 91 -8.18 16.03 1.35
CA LEU A 91 -9.58 15.60 1.39
C LEU A 91 -10.44 16.32 2.46
N GLY A 92 -9.82 17.13 3.32
CA GLY A 92 -10.47 17.79 4.46
C GLY A 92 -10.46 16.95 5.73
N GLU A 93 -10.84 17.54 6.86
CA GLU A 93 -10.71 16.93 8.19
C GLU A 93 -11.58 15.68 8.38
N ASP A 94 -12.77 15.68 7.78
CA ASP A 94 -13.74 14.58 7.84
C ASP A 94 -13.42 13.41 6.87
N TRP A 95 -12.21 13.36 6.29
CA TRP A 95 -11.85 12.33 5.29
C TRP A 95 -12.05 10.90 5.81
N SER A 96 -11.79 10.68 7.10
CA SER A 96 -11.89 9.38 7.76
C SER A 96 -13.34 8.91 7.96
N ASN A 97 -14.33 9.79 7.86
CA ASN A 97 -15.76 9.46 7.87
C ASN A 97 -16.33 9.43 6.45
N LYS A 98 -16.08 10.49 5.68
CA LYS A 98 -16.57 10.69 4.30
C LYS A 98 -16.19 9.54 3.34
N TYR A 99 -15.06 8.87 3.57
CA TYR A 99 -14.52 7.81 2.69
C TYR A 99 -14.39 6.45 3.40
N GLN A 100 -15.17 6.17 4.45
CA GLN A 100 -15.18 4.85 5.08
C GLN A 100 -15.59 3.72 4.12
N PRO A 101 -15.04 2.49 4.26
CA PRO A 101 -15.51 1.31 3.55
C PRO A 101 -16.89 0.83 4.08
N THR A 102 -17.96 1.59 3.84
CA THR A 102 -19.34 1.15 4.15
C THR A 102 -19.83 0.09 3.15
N LYS A 103 -20.93 -0.64 3.44
CA LYS A 103 -21.47 -1.62 2.48
C LYS A 103 -21.90 -0.94 1.17
N ALA A 104 -22.69 0.13 1.25
CA ALA A 104 -23.09 0.89 0.06
C ALA A 104 -21.90 1.52 -0.68
N VAL A 105 -20.80 1.84 0.02
CA VAL A 105 -19.55 2.31 -0.61
C VAL A 105 -18.77 1.17 -1.28
N ARG A 106 -18.80 -0.07 -0.77
CA ARG A 106 -18.28 -1.24 -1.49
C ARG A 106 -19.08 -1.52 -2.77
N ASP A 107 -20.41 -1.42 -2.67
CA ASP A 107 -21.34 -1.69 -3.77
C ASP A 107 -21.36 -0.55 -4.83
N TYR A 108 -20.84 0.65 -4.50
CA TYR A 108 -20.79 1.83 -5.39
C TYR A 108 -19.37 2.18 -5.90
N ILE A 109 -18.33 2.04 -5.06
CA ILE A 109 -16.91 2.29 -5.42
C ILE A 109 -16.24 0.95 -5.79
N ASN A 110 -16.74 0.36 -6.87
CA ASN A 110 -16.62 -1.06 -7.20
C ASN A 110 -15.19 -1.56 -7.61
N LEU A 111 -14.17 -0.69 -7.59
CA LEU A 111 -12.85 -0.97 -8.21
C LEU A 111 -11.61 -0.68 -7.35
N ASN A 112 -11.68 0.17 -6.32
CA ASN A 112 -10.49 0.59 -5.56
C ASN A 112 -10.49 0.15 -4.09
N LEU A 113 -11.62 0.29 -3.38
CA LEU A 113 -11.74 -0.18 -1.99
C LEU A 113 -11.88 -1.71 -1.89
N GLY A 114 -12.45 -2.36 -2.90
CA GLY A 114 -12.48 -3.83 -2.99
C GLY A 114 -11.07 -4.42 -2.93
N THR A 115 -10.12 -3.82 -3.65
CA THR A 115 -8.73 -4.29 -3.70
C THR A 115 -7.99 -4.06 -2.37
N VAL A 116 -8.26 -2.97 -1.64
CA VAL A 116 -7.74 -2.76 -0.27
C VAL A 116 -8.25 -3.82 0.70
N LEU A 117 -9.51 -4.21 0.58
CA LEU A 117 -10.09 -5.30 1.38
C LEU A 117 -9.52 -6.68 0.98
N LEU A 118 -9.17 -6.89 -0.29
CA LEU A 118 -8.43 -8.08 -0.72
C LEU A 118 -6.99 -8.09 -0.16
N TYR A 119 -6.31 -6.95 -0.11
CA TYR A 119 -4.97 -6.83 0.46
C TYR A 119 -4.96 -7.14 1.96
N SER A 120 -5.81 -6.48 2.75
CA SER A 120 -5.92 -6.75 4.20
C SER A 120 -6.37 -8.19 4.48
N ARG A 121 -7.31 -8.75 3.69
CA ARG A 121 -7.70 -10.17 3.82
C ARG A 121 -6.56 -11.12 3.47
N HIS A 122 -5.72 -10.80 2.47
CA HIS A 122 -4.56 -11.63 2.13
C HIS A 122 -3.51 -11.58 3.25
N LEU A 123 -3.15 -10.37 3.71
CA LEU A 123 -2.22 -10.20 4.84
C LEU A 123 -2.68 -10.96 6.08
N LYS A 124 -3.96 -10.88 6.46
CA LYS A 124 -4.50 -11.66 7.59
C LYS A 124 -4.39 -13.18 7.39
N LYS A 125 -4.67 -13.68 6.19
CA LYS A 125 -4.44 -15.10 5.86
C LYS A 125 -2.98 -15.53 5.86
N LEU A 126 -2.04 -14.60 5.67
CA LEU A 126 -0.62 -14.85 5.85
C LEU A 126 -0.27 -14.85 7.35
N GLU A 127 -0.76 -13.89 8.14
CA GLU A 127 -0.62 -13.84 9.61
C GLU A 127 -1.14 -15.13 10.27
N GLU A 128 -2.34 -15.58 9.89
CA GLU A 128 -2.98 -16.83 10.34
C GLU A 128 -2.17 -18.09 9.99
N LYS A 129 -1.41 -18.07 8.88
CA LYS A 129 -0.67 -19.24 8.36
C LYS A 129 0.76 -19.30 8.87
N ASN A 130 1.50 -18.20 8.72
CA ASN A 130 2.84 -17.95 9.27
C ASN A 130 3.15 -16.45 9.07
N PRO A 131 3.26 -15.64 10.14
CA PRO A 131 3.50 -14.20 10.07
C PRO A 131 4.68 -13.79 9.19
N ILE A 132 5.72 -14.63 9.07
CA ILE A 132 6.91 -14.36 8.25
C ILE A 132 6.58 -14.10 6.77
N LEU A 133 5.42 -14.55 6.30
CA LEU A 133 4.95 -14.33 4.93
C LEU A 133 4.46 -12.89 4.67
N VAL A 134 4.24 -12.07 5.72
CA VAL A 134 3.98 -10.63 5.59
C VAL A 134 5.29 -9.82 5.43
N LEU A 135 6.44 -10.35 5.86
CA LEU A 135 7.76 -9.73 5.68
C LEU A 135 8.04 -9.16 4.27
N PRO A 136 7.77 -9.89 3.16
CA PRO A 136 7.94 -9.33 1.81
C PRO A 136 7.07 -8.09 1.53
N TYR A 137 5.88 -7.98 2.12
CA TYR A 137 5.01 -6.82 1.95
C TYR A 137 5.60 -5.60 2.66
N CYS A 138 6.04 -5.76 3.91
CA CYS A 138 6.78 -4.73 4.64
C CYS A 138 8.01 -4.28 3.83
N PHE A 139 8.84 -5.22 3.39
CA PHE A 139 10.05 -4.92 2.62
C PHE A 139 9.76 -4.12 1.34
N HIS A 140 8.90 -4.61 0.45
CA HIS A 140 8.70 -3.95 -0.85
C HIS A 140 8.00 -2.60 -0.73
N MET A 141 7.07 -2.43 0.21
CA MET A 141 6.36 -1.16 0.41
C MET A 141 7.29 -0.07 0.96
N TYR A 142 8.02 -0.35 2.05
CA TYR A 142 8.98 0.62 2.60
C TYR A 142 10.15 0.89 1.64
N MET A 143 10.66 -0.13 0.93
CA MET A 143 11.69 0.07 -0.09
C MET A 143 11.22 0.97 -1.24
N ALA A 144 9.96 0.84 -1.68
CA ALA A 144 9.38 1.71 -2.70
C ALA A 144 9.29 3.17 -2.23
N MET A 145 8.84 3.43 -0.99
CA MET A 145 8.81 4.81 -0.45
C MET A 145 10.22 5.38 -0.24
N LEU A 146 11.14 4.59 0.32
CA LEU A 146 12.51 5.02 0.60
C LEU A 146 13.36 5.24 -0.66
N ALA A 147 13.04 4.58 -1.79
CA ALA A 147 13.75 4.75 -3.06
C ALA A 147 13.00 5.68 -4.04
N GLY A 148 11.75 5.35 -4.38
CA GLY A 148 10.93 6.07 -5.37
C GLY A 148 10.25 7.32 -4.82
N GLY A 149 9.98 7.41 -3.52
CA GLY A 149 9.22 8.51 -2.92
C GLY A 149 9.83 9.90 -3.15
N THR A 150 11.16 10.00 -3.36
CA THR A 150 11.82 11.28 -3.72
C THR A 150 11.41 11.79 -5.11
N MET A 151 11.10 10.90 -6.06
CA MET A 151 10.59 11.27 -7.38
C MET A 151 9.13 11.72 -7.27
N ILE A 152 8.29 10.94 -6.57
CA ILE A 152 6.87 11.24 -6.38
C ILE A 152 6.71 12.59 -5.65
N LYS A 153 7.47 12.84 -4.58
CA LYS A 153 7.50 14.12 -3.85
C LYS A 153 7.78 15.33 -4.75
N LYS A 154 8.68 15.19 -5.73
CA LYS A 154 8.98 16.26 -6.71
C LYS A 154 7.80 16.50 -7.65
N LEU A 155 7.12 15.45 -8.12
CA LEU A 155 5.94 15.59 -8.96
C LEU A 155 4.77 16.23 -8.20
N VAL A 156 4.45 15.75 -7.00
CA VAL A 156 3.38 16.30 -6.14
C VAL A 156 3.66 17.78 -5.81
N LYS A 157 4.91 18.13 -5.46
CA LYS A 157 5.30 19.53 -5.21
C LYS A 157 5.16 20.40 -6.45
N LYS A 158 5.47 19.88 -7.65
CA LYS A 158 5.32 20.60 -8.93
C LYS A 158 3.85 20.83 -9.29
N SER A 159 2.99 19.82 -9.16
CA SER A 159 1.60 19.89 -9.60
C SER A 159 0.70 20.69 -8.66
N PHE A 160 0.94 20.61 -7.34
CA PHE A 160 0.00 21.16 -6.34
C PHE A 160 0.52 22.32 -5.50
N ALA A 161 1.82 22.61 -5.58
CA ALA A 161 2.53 23.63 -4.80
C ALA A 161 2.05 23.74 -3.33
N PRO A 162 2.05 22.64 -2.56
CA PRO A 162 1.55 22.66 -1.19
C PRO A 162 2.46 23.51 -0.29
N PRO A 163 1.91 24.14 0.78
CA PRO A 163 2.70 24.85 1.77
C PRO A 163 3.77 23.97 2.43
N GLU A 164 4.79 24.61 2.99
CA GLU A 164 5.79 23.92 3.80
C GLU A 164 5.14 23.17 4.99
N GLY A 165 5.61 21.95 5.26
CA GLY A 165 5.02 21.06 6.26
C GLY A 165 3.66 20.44 5.91
N LYS A 166 3.13 20.60 4.68
CA LYS A 166 1.81 20.07 4.30
C LYS A 166 1.81 19.29 2.98
N GLY A 167 0.96 18.27 2.87
CA GLY A 167 0.70 17.51 1.64
C GLY A 167 1.89 16.69 1.09
N LEU A 168 2.97 16.53 1.85
CA LEU A 168 4.19 15.82 1.44
C LEU A 168 4.82 15.04 2.61
N ASN A 169 4.12 14.90 3.74
CA ASN A 169 4.62 14.33 4.99
C ASN A 169 4.96 12.84 4.84
N CYS A 170 4.17 12.09 4.10
CA CYS A 170 4.47 10.68 3.79
C CYS A 170 5.82 10.48 3.07
N PHE A 171 6.34 11.51 2.39
CA PHE A 171 7.67 11.52 1.75
C PHE A 171 8.75 12.23 2.59
N VAL A 172 8.53 12.46 3.89
CA VAL A 172 9.54 12.97 4.83
C VAL A 172 9.93 11.84 5.79
N PHE A 173 11.19 11.43 5.75
CA PHE A 173 11.82 10.56 6.74
C PHE A 173 12.88 11.38 7.46
N ASP A 174 12.89 11.41 8.79
CA ASP A 174 13.90 12.10 9.58
C ASP A 174 15.19 11.26 9.66
N VAL A 175 15.90 11.16 8.53
CA VAL A 175 17.17 10.44 8.44
C VAL A 175 18.20 11.18 7.61
N LYS A 176 19.45 11.13 8.08
CA LYS A 176 20.63 11.63 7.35
C LYS A 176 20.89 10.89 6.03
N SER A 177 20.37 9.67 5.86
CA SER A 177 20.52 8.89 4.63
C SER A 177 19.45 7.81 4.49
N THR A 178 18.55 7.96 3.51
CA THR A 178 17.61 6.88 3.15
C THR A 178 18.34 5.67 2.55
N LYS A 179 19.57 5.82 2.04
CA LYS A 179 20.40 4.68 1.62
C LYS A 179 20.78 3.83 2.82
N ALA A 180 21.31 4.45 3.88
CA ALA A 180 21.67 3.73 5.10
C ALA A 180 20.45 2.99 5.68
N LEU A 181 19.31 3.67 5.80
CA LEU A 181 18.06 3.06 6.27
C LEU A 181 17.61 1.85 5.42
N ARG A 182 17.65 1.94 4.09
CA ARG A 182 17.37 0.81 3.19
C ARG A 182 18.38 -0.32 3.30
N ASP A 183 19.62 -0.05 3.67
CA ASP A 183 20.67 -1.06 3.82
C ASP A 183 20.60 -1.73 5.19
N THR A 184 20.27 -1.00 6.26
CA THR A 184 19.90 -1.56 7.57
C THR A 184 18.67 -2.46 7.47
N MET A 185 17.60 -2.01 6.80
CA MET A 185 16.39 -2.82 6.63
C MET A 185 16.67 -4.15 5.89
N LYS A 186 17.63 -4.17 4.95
CA LYS A 186 18.09 -5.42 4.33
C LYS A 186 18.90 -6.25 5.30
N ALA A 187 19.89 -5.68 5.98
CA ALA A 187 20.73 -6.40 6.92
C ALA A 187 19.90 -7.10 8.02
N ASN A 188 18.86 -6.44 8.53
CA ASN A 188 17.96 -6.99 9.54
C ASN A 188 17.09 -8.16 9.02
N ILE A 189 16.92 -8.28 7.69
CA ILE A 189 16.25 -9.42 7.04
C ILE A 189 17.29 -10.51 6.68
N ASP A 190 18.37 -10.11 6.01
CA ASP A 190 19.40 -11.00 5.46
C ASP A 190 20.31 -11.63 6.53
N ALA A 191 20.21 -11.22 7.80
CA ALA A 191 20.94 -11.80 8.93
C ALA A 191 20.25 -13.00 9.59
N LEU A 192 18.97 -13.24 9.29
CA LEU A 192 18.18 -14.29 9.95
C LEU A 192 18.37 -15.64 9.23
N ASP A 193 18.27 -16.74 9.98
CA ASP A 193 18.22 -18.07 9.38
C ASP A 193 16.80 -18.41 8.93
N TYR A 194 16.67 -18.90 7.70
CA TYR A 194 15.39 -19.31 7.12
C TYR A 194 15.60 -20.66 6.44
N ASP A 195 14.62 -21.56 6.54
CA ASP A 195 14.60 -22.76 5.72
C ASP A 195 14.32 -22.43 4.24
N GLU A 196 14.73 -23.32 3.34
CA GLU A 196 14.60 -23.12 1.89
C GLU A 196 13.16 -23.11 1.38
N GLU A 197 12.18 -23.68 2.11
CA GLU A 197 10.77 -23.62 1.70
C GLU A 197 10.14 -22.28 2.09
N ILE A 198 10.45 -21.75 3.28
CA ILE A 198 10.08 -20.39 3.68
C ILE A 198 10.75 -19.34 2.79
N LYS A 199 12.02 -19.49 2.38
CA LYS A 199 12.65 -18.62 1.36
C LYS A 199 11.85 -18.61 0.06
N LYS A 200 11.48 -19.78 -0.48
CA LYS A 200 10.65 -19.89 -1.69
C LYS A 200 9.29 -19.22 -1.52
N LEU A 201 8.65 -19.38 -0.37
CA LEU A 201 7.36 -18.74 -0.07
C LEU A 201 7.47 -17.21 0.05
N ILE A 202 8.49 -16.67 0.72
CA ILE A 202 8.77 -15.22 0.80
C ILE A 202 9.06 -14.64 -0.59
N VAL A 203 9.76 -15.37 -1.46
CA VAL A 203 10.03 -14.98 -2.85
C VAL A 203 8.76 -15.07 -3.72
N ALA A 204 7.87 -16.04 -3.49
CA ALA A 204 6.57 -16.12 -4.16
C ALA A 204 5.63 -14.98 -3.74
N GLU A 205 5.52 -14.71 -2.44
CA GLU A 205 4.73 -13.59 -1.89
C GLU A 205 5.33 -12.23 -2.26
N SER A 206 6.66 -12.13 -2.45
CA SER A 206 7.28 -10.95 -3.07
C SER A 206 6.71 -10.66 -4.46
N VAL A 207 6.57 -11.68 -5.31
CA VAL A 207 5.94 -11.52 -6.64
C VAL A 207 4.43 -11.28 -6.50
N HIS A 208 3.76 -11.84 -5.49
CA HIS A 208 2.33 -11.58 -5.24
C HIS A 208 2.08 -10.13 -4.81
N CYS A 209 2.88 -9.56 -3.89
CA CYS A 209 2.82 -8.14 -3.49
C CYS A 209 2.85 -7.20 -4.72
N PHE A 210 3.76 -7.43 -5.67
CA PHE A 210 3.78 -6.67 -6.93
C PHE A 210 2.56 -6.91 -7.82
N LYS A 211 2.02 -8.14 -7.88
CA LYS A 211 0.75 -8.43 -8.60
C LYS A 211 -0.42 -7.68 -7.97
N MET A 212 -0.55 -7.69 -6.64
CA MET A 212 -1.59 -6.96 -5.93
C MET A 212 -1.46 -5.45 -6.14
N ASN A 213 -0.26 -4.88 -5.96
CA ASN A 213 0.01 -3.47 -6.23
C ASN A 213 -0.34 -3.05 -7.68
N ASN A 214 -0.21 -3.98 -8.64
CA ASN A 214 -0.64 -3.79 -10.03
C ASN A 214 -2.13 -4.08 -10.29
N GLN A 215 -2.84 -4.74 -9.38
CA GLN A 215 -4.31 -4.85 -9.41
C GLN A 215 -4.98 -3.65 -8.73
N HIS A 216 -4.31 -3.04 -7.73
CA HIS A 216 -4.58 -1.67 -7.29
C HIS A 216 -4.29 -0.62 -8.39
N ALA A 217 -3.87 -1.02 -9.60
CA ALA A 217 -3.45 -0.05 -10.62
C ALA A 217 -4.58 0.82 -11.18
N ILE A 218 -5.79 0.27 -11.25
CA ILE A 218 -6.85 0.78 -12.12
C ILE A 218 -7.66 1.89 -11.43
N ILE A 219 -7.30 3.14 -11.72
CA ILE A 219 -8.16 4.30 -11.45
C ILE A 219 -9.17 4.39 -12.61
N ASP A 220 -10.33 3.76 -12.46
CA ASP A 220 -11.45 3.98 -13.39
C ASP A 220 -12.08 5.37 -13.14
N HIS A 221 -12.35 6.11 -14.21
CA HIS A 221 -12.48 7.56 -14.17
C HIS A 221 -13.94 8.03 -14.05
N GLN A 222 -14.65 7.54 -13.03
CA GLN A 222 -16.08 7.80 -12.77
C GLN A 222 -16.35 9.18 -12.13
N ASP A 223 -15.68 10.24 -12.62
CA ASP A 223 -16.00 11.65 -12.36
C ASP A 223 -15.97 12.39 -13.71
N GLY A 224 -17.15 12.74 -14.23
CA GLY A 224 -17.34 12.95 -15.66
C GLY A 224 -17.08 14.37 -16.17
N ASN A 225 -15.82 14.71 -16.46
CA ASN A 225 -15.49 15.68 -17.52
C ASN A 225 -14.05 15.53 -18.07
N VAL A 226 -13.75 14.40 -18.72
CA VAL A 226 -12.53 14.26 -19.54
C VAL A 226 -12.72 15.07 -20.83
N PRO A 227 -11.74 15.89 -21.27
CA PRO A 227 -11.76 16.52 -22.59
C PRO A 227 -11.99 15.47 -23.69
N LYS A 228 -12.85 15.78 -24.66
CA LYS A 228 -13.40 14.79 -25.62
C LYS A 228 -12.37 14.13 -26.53
N ASP A 229 -11.13 14.62 -26.53
CA ASP A 229 -10.06 14.20 -27.42
C ASP A 229 -9.30 12.95 -26.95
N PHE A 230 -9.62 12.41 -25.75
CA PHE A 230 -8.87 11.29 -25.14
C PHE A 230 -9.63 9.96 -24.99
N VAL A 231 -10.92 9.90 -25.35
CA VAL A 231 -11.72 8.67 -25.32
C VAL A 231 -12.52 8.51 -26.61
N GLN A 232 -11.90 7.93 -27.63
CA GLN A 232 -12.56 7.46 -28.85
C GLN A 232 -12.61 5.91 -28.91
N LEU A 233 -12.42 5.24 -27.77
CA LEU A 233 -12.31 3.78 -27.65
C LEU A 233 -13.13 3.26 -26.45
N THR A 234 -14.01 2.31 -26.76
CA THR A 234 -14.87 1.49 -25.86
C THR A 234 -16.08 2.20 -25.22
N ASP A 235 -17.22 1.50 -25.20
CA ASP A 235 -18.57 2.09 -25.14
C ASP A 235 -19.43 1.65 -23.94
N SER A 236 -20.23 2.61 -23.45
CA SER A 236 -21.62 2.46 -22.95
C SER A 236 -21.97 1.81 -21.56
N ASN A 237 -22.66 2.62 -20.75
CA ASN A 237 -23.84 2.33 -19.88
C ASN A 237 -23.84 1.27 -18.75
N ALA A 238 -24.00 1.72 -17.47
CA ALA A 238 -25.12 1.37 -16.54
C ALA A 238 -25.06 2.12 -15.17
N ARG A 239 -26.15 2.14 -14.37
CA ARG A 239 -26.45 2.97 -13.15
C ARG A 239 -27.53 2.24 -12.30
N ARG A 240 -27.73 2.22 -10.94
CA ARG A 240 -27.29 2.86 -9.65
C ARG A 240 -27.43 1.76 -8.51
N GLY A 241 -27.22 1.90 -7.19
CA GLY A 241 -26.75 2.97 -6.24
C GLY A 241 -27.58 3.05 -4.93
N CYS A 242 -26.98 3.49 -3.78
CA CYS A 242 -27.58 3.75 -2.42
C CYS A 242 -27.98 2.51 -1.53
N CYS A 243 -28.04 2.54 -0.17
CA CYS A 243 -27.62 3.49 0.89
C CYS A 243 -27.55 2.82 2.32
N SER A 244 -26.78 3.39 3.28
CA SER A 244 -26.86 3.23 4.77
C SER A 244 -26.64 1.82 5.40
N ALA A 245 -26.45 1.61 6.72
CA ALA A 245 -25.69 2.34 7.77
C ALA A 245 -25.40 1.40 8.99
N SER A 246 -24.43 1.78 9.86
CA SER A 246 -23.96 1.07 11.09
C SER A 246 -23.29 -0.31 10.89
N MET A 247 -22.01 -0.46 11.28
CA MET A 247 -21.31 -1.77 11.23
C MET A 247 -20.12 -2.00 12.19
N LEU A 248 -19.63 -1.01 12.94
CA LEU A 248 -18.41 -1.15 13.77
C LEU A 248 -18.59 -1.83 15.15
N GLN A 249 -19.74 -2.46 15.41
CA GLN A 249 -20.02 -3.23 16.63
C GLN A 249 -20.67 -4.61 16.38
N ARG A 250 -20.66 -5.13 15.13
CA ARG A 250 -21.24 -6.45 14.80
C ARG A 250 -20.31 -7.42 14.06
N ILE A 251 -19.05 -7.03 13.81
CA ILE A 251 -18.11 -7.80 12.97
C ILE A 251 -17.47 -8.98 13.74
N SER A 252 -17.63 -9.08 15.06
CA SER A 252 -16.96 -10.08 15.90
C SER A 252 -17.89 -11.12 16.58
N GLN A 253 -19.16 -11.22 16.17
CA GLN A 253 -20.17 -12.04 16.89
C GLN A 253 -21.17 -12.80 15.98
N GLN A 254 -20.89 -13.01 14.69
CA GLN A 254 -21.83 -13.72 13.80
C GLN A 254 -21.26 -14.89 12.98
N ASP A 255 -19.98 -15.25 13.16
CA ASP A 255 -19.38 -16.40 12.46
C ASP A 255 -19.57 -17.75 13.20
N ASP A 256 -20.21 -17.75 14.38
CA ASP A 256 -20.25 -18.89 15.33
C ASP A 256 -21.62 -19.63 15.41
N MET A 257 -22.57 -19.37 14.49
CA MET A 257 -23.90 -20.03 14.52
C MET A 257 -24.45 -20.44 13.14
N THR A 258 -23.71 -21.26 12.38
CA THR A 258 -24.28 -22.10 11.29
C THR A 258 -23.52 -23.42 11.12
N LEU A 259 -23.55 -24.29 12.14
CA LEU A 259 -23.07 -25.69 12.05
C LEU A 259 -24.00 -26.69 12.79
N THR A 260 -25.31 -26.62 12.52
CA THR A 260 -26.31 -27.70 12.70
C THR A 260 -27.42 -27.53 11.67
#